data_AF-A0A4P7YWP6-F1
#
_entry.id   AF-A0A4P7YWP6-F1
#
_cell.length_a   1.000
_cell.length_b   1.000
_cell.length_c   1.000
_cell.angle_alpha   90.00
_cell.angle_beta   90.00
_cell.angle_gamma   90.00
#
_symmetry.space_group_name_H-M   'P 1'
#
loop_
_entity.id
_entity.type
_entity.pdbx_description
1 polymer ?
#
loop_
_entity_poly.entity_id
_entity_poly.type
_entity_poly.pdbx_seq_one_letter_code
_entity_poly.pdbx_strand_id
1 'polypeptide(L)' 'MSKTDCAANVFISASLHLDVVDEFIAITQSKLDGATSDFTRDSLTDLLSGLTEQRETYRTVLAAVQPANALAA' A
#
# COMPACT_ATOMS: atom_id res chain seq x y z
N MET A 1 26.43 -5.08 -5.32
CA MET A 1 25.18 -4.40 -5.66
C MET A 1 25.42 -2.90 -5.57
N SER A 2 25.10 -2.14 -6.62
CA SER A 2 25.24 -0.68 -6.57
C SER A 2 24.10 -0.05 -5.76
N LYS A 3 24.23 1.24 -5.42
CA LYS A 3 23.15 1.99 -4.73
C LYS A 3 21.90 2.11 -5.61
N THR A 4 22.08 2.20 -6.93
CA THR A 4 20.99 2.27 -7.90
C THR A 4 20.26 0.94 -8.03
N ASP A 5 20.98 -0.20 -8.00
CA ASP A 5 20.36 -1.53 -7.98
C ASP A 5 19.56 -1.75 -6.68
N CYS A 6 20.09 -1.27 -5.55
CA CYS A 6 19.39 -1.30 -4.27
C CYS A 6 18.08 -0.52 -4.34
N ALA A 7 18.13 0.72 -4.83
CA ALA A 7 16.96 1.58 -4.97
C ALA A 7 15.90 0.97 -5.89
N ALA A 8 16.31 0.39 -7.04
CA ALA A 8 15.41 -0.31 -7.94
C ALA A 8 14.68 -1.46 -7.25
N ASN A 9 15.39 -2.29 -6.48
CA ASN A 9 14.79 -3.38 -5.72
C ASN A 9 13.82 -2.90 -4.64
N VAL A 10 14.13 -1.79 -3.96
CA VAL A 10 13.22 -1.17 -2.97
C VAL A 10 11.94 -0.70 -3.64
N PHE A 11 12.00 -0.04 -4.80
CA PHE A 11 10.81 0.43 -5.50
C PHE A 11 9.98 -0.71 -6.09
N ILE A 12 10.62 -1.75 -6.64
CA ILE A 12 9.92 -2.97 -7.08
C ILE A 12 9.17 -3.61 -5.92
N SER A 13 9.84 -3.74 -4.76
CA SER A 13 9.21 -4.28 -3.55
C SER A 13 8.05 -3.40 -3.07
N ALA A 14 8.22 -2.08 -3.08
CA ALA A 14 7.16 -1.13 -2.71
C ALA A 14 5.93 -1.23 -3.62
N SER A 15 6.12 -1.42 -4.94
CA SER A 15 5.02 -1.67 -5.88
C SER A 15 4.29 -2.97 -5.56
N LEU A 16 5.02 -4.06 -5.33
CA LEU A 16 4.41 -5.34 -4.95
C LEU A 16 3.60 -5.22 -3.65
N HIS A 17 4.15 -4.52 -2.65
CA HIS A 17 3.44 -4.29 -1.40
C HIS A 17 2.18 -3.44 -1.60
N LEU A 18 2.20 -2.43 -2.49
CA LEU A 18 1.02 -1.66 -2.82
C LEU A 18 -0.09 -2.55 -3.40
N ASP A 19 0.24 -3.44 -4.34
CA ASP A 19 -0.72 -4.39 -4.92
C ASP A 19 -1.34 -5.30 -3.83
N VAL A 20 -0.52 -5.77 -2.89
CA VAL A 20 -0.99 -6.59 -1.76
C VAL A 20 -1.91 -5.80 -0.83
N VAL A 21 -1.59 -4.53 -0.54
CA VAL A 21 -2.44 -3.68 0.29
C VAL A 21 -3.77 -3.40 -0.40
N ASP A 22 -3.78 -3.14 -1.71
CA ASP A 22 -5.01 -2.92 -2.48
C ASP A 22 -5.92 -4.16 -2.45
N GLU A 23 -5.37 -5.36 -2.62
CA GLU A 23 -6.14 -6.60 -2.48
C GLU A 23 -6.65 -6.82 -1.04
N PHE A 24 -5.82 -6.52 -0.03
CA PHE A 24 -6.24 -6.67 1.36
C PHE A 24 -7.35 -5.67 1.74
N ILE A 25 -7.31 -4.45 1.19
CA ILE A 25 -8.41 -3.49 1.30
C ILE A 25 -9.70 -4.09 0.71
N ALA A 26 -9.64 -4.64 -0.51
CA ALA A 26 -10.81 -5.24 -1.15
C ALA A 26 -11.40 -6.41 -0.34
N ILE A 27 -10.54 -7.29 0.20
CA ILE A 27 -10.97 -8.39 1.08
C ILE A 27 -11.60 -7.85 2.37
N THR A 28 -11.01 -6.82 2.98
CA THR A 28 -11.52 -6.22 4.23
C THR A 28 -12.89 -5.59 4.02
N GLN A 29 -13.07 -4.86 2.92
CA GLN A 29 -14.36 -4.29 2.51
C GLN A 29 -15.39 -5.39 2.26
N SER A 30 -15.05 -6.44 1.52
CA SER A 30 -15.95 -7.57 1.30
C SER A 30 -16.40 -8.25 2.60
N LYS A 31 -15.48 -8.38 3.57
CA LYS A 31 -15.81 -8.91 4.90
C LYS A 31 -16.68 -7.96 5.71
N LEU A 32 -16.45 -6.65 5.61
CA LEU A 32 -17.23 -5.62 6.30
C LEU A 32 -18.67 -5.60 5.80
N ASP A 33 -18.89 -5.72 4.49
CA ASP A 33 -20.22 -5.79 3.87
C ASP A 33 -21.04 -6.99 4.36
N GLY A 34 -20.37 -8.09 4.71
CA GLY A 34 -20.99 -9.29 5.26
C GLY A 34 -21.07 -9.35 6.80
N ALA A 35 -20.54 -8.34 7.51
CA ALA A 35 -20.41 -8.38 8.96
C ALA A 35 -21.72 -7.97 9.66
N THR A 36 -22.22 -8.85 10.53
CA THR A 36 -23.46 -8.64 11.30
C THR A 36 -23.23 -8.25 12.77
N SER A 37 -22.01 -8.47 13.28
CA SER A 37 -21.61 -8.13 14.64
C SER A 37 -21.01 -6.73 14.68
N ASP A 38 -21.49 -5.87 15.59
CA ASP A 38 -20.98 -4.50 15.75
C ASP A 38 -19.48 -4.47 16.04
N PHE A 39 -19.00 -5.35 16.94
CA PHE A 39 -17.57 -5.48 17.24
C PHE A 39 -16.74 -5.81 15.98
N THR A 40 -17.25 -6.68 15.11
CA THR A 40 -16.57 -7.05 13.86
C THR A 40 -16.56 -5.89 12.87
N ARG A 41 -17.68 -5.15 12.75
CA ARG A 41 -17.74 -3.97 11.87
C ARG A 41 -16.75 -2.89 12.31
N ASP A 42 -16.68 -2.61 13.62
CA ASP A 42 -15.76 -1.61 14.17
C ASP A 42 -14.30 -2.04 13.93
N SER A 43 -13.96 -3.29 14.26
CA SER A 43 -12.60 -3.82 14.03
C SER A 43 -12.17 -3.79 12.57
N LEU A 44 -13.08 -4.11 11.64
CA LEU A 44 -12.80 -4.08 10.20
C LEU A 44 -12.70 -2.63 9.68
N THR A 45 -13.45 -1.70 10.26
CA THR A 45 -13.36 -0.27 9.93
C THR A 45 -12.01 0.30 10.35
N ASP A 46 -11.55 -0.03 11.55
CA ASP A 46 -10.23 0.37 12.05
C ASP A 46 -9.11 -0.22 11.19
N LEU A 47 -9.21 -1.51 10.85
CA LEU A 47 -8.26 -2.16 9.94
C LEU A 47 -8.24 -1.47 8.57
N LEU A 48 -9.41 -1.15 8.00
CA LEU A 48 -9.51 -0.49 6.71
C LEU A 48 -8.88 0.92 6.73
N SER A 49 -9.00 1.65 7.83
CA SER A 49 -8.31 2.93 8.02
C SER A 49 -6.79 2.75 7.94
N GLY A 50 -6.24 1.82 8.71
CA GLY A 50 -4.80 1.55 8.72
C GLY A 50 -4.27 1.08 7.35
N LEU A 51 -5.01 0.22 6.66
CA LEU A 51 -4.64 -0.22 5.30
C LEU A 51 -4.66 0.94 4.29
N THR A 52 -5.63 1.85 4.41
CA THR A 52 -5.71 3.03 3.54
C THR A 52 -4.53 3.97 3.77
N GLU A 53 -4.12 4.21 5.02
CA GLU A 53 -2.92 4.99 5.34
C GLU A 53 -1.64 4.34 4.78
N GLN A 54 -1.52 3.02 4.92
CA GLN A 54 -0.40 2.27 4.37
C GLN A 54 -0.35 2.38 2.83
N ARG A 55 -1.51 2.30 2.16
CA ARG A 55 -1.63 2.48 0.70
C ARG A 55 -1.11 3.85 0.26
N GLU A 56 -1.55 4.92 0.92
CA GLU A 56 -1.10 6.28 0.58
C GLU A 56 0.40 6.49 0.83
N THR A 57 0.96 5.83 1.85
CA THR A 57 2.40 5.82 2.11
C THR A 57 3.17 5.19 0.94
N TYR A 58 2.76 4.01 0.46
CA TYR A 58 3.41 3.39 -0.70
C TYR A 58 3.25 4.21 -1.98
N ARG A 59 2.07 4.80 -2.21
CA ARG A 59 1.86 5.72 -3.35
C ARG A 59 2.82 6.90 -3.29
N THR A 60 3.04 7.48 -2.11
CA THR A 60 3.99 8.58 -1.92
C THR A 60 5.43 8.15 -2.23
N VAL A 61 5.85 6.97 -1.76
CA VAL A 61 7.18 6.41 -2.05
C VAL A 61 7.37 6.19 -3.56
N LEU A 62 6.37 5.62 -4.24
CA LEU A 62 6.43 5.34 -5.68
C LEU A 62 6.38 6.61 -6.53
N ALA A 63 5.64 7.64 -6.08
CA ALA A 63 5.65 8.96 -6.73
C ALA A 63 7.04 9.63 -6.67
N ALA A 64 7.83 9.36 -5.62
CA ALA A 64 9.19 9.88 -5.48
C ALA A 64 10.21 9.25 -6.45
N VAL A 65 9.85 8.19 -7.19
CA VAL A 65 10.68 7.61 -8.27
C VAL A 65 10.77 8.54 -9.47
N GLN A 66 9.67 9.20 -9.83
CA GLN A 66 9.60 10.09 -10.99
C GLN A 66 10.60 11.27 -10.95
N PRO A 67 10.81 11.97 -9.82
CA PRO A 67 11.82 13.02 -9.76
C PRO A 67 13.27 12.52 -9.85
N ALA A 68 13.56 11.26 -9.50
CA ALA A 68 14.92 10.71 -9.57
C ALA A 68 15.39 10.46 -11.02
N ASN A 69 14.49 10.02 -11.90
CA ASN A 69 14.83 9.82 -13.33
C ASN A 69 14.94 11.14 -14.12
N ALA A 70 14.27 12.21 -13.67
CA ALA A 70 14.35 13.53 -14.31
C ALA A 70 15.64 14.30 -13.98
N LEU A 71 16.28 14.01 -12.84
CA LEU A 71 17.54 14.61 -12.40
C LEU A 71 18.79 13.87 -12.89
N ALA A 72 18.60 12.72 -13.54
CA ALA A 72 19.68 11.88 -14.07
C ALA A 72 19.81 11.96 -15.61
N ALA A 73 19.00 12.80 -16.28
CA ALA A 73 18.97 13.02 -17.73
C ALA A 73 19.62 14.36 -18.12
#